data_AF-A0A815HUG4-F1
#
_entry.id   AF-A0A815HUG4-F1
#
_cell.length_a   1.000
_cell.length_b   1.000
_cell.length_c   1.000
_cell.angle_alpha   90.00
_cell.angle_beta   90.00
_cell.angle_gamma   90.00
#
_symmetry.space_group_name_H-M   'P 1'
#
loop_
_entity.id
_entity.type
_entity.pdbx_description
1 polymer ?
#
loop_
_entity_poly.entity_id
_entity_poly.type
_entity_poly.pdbx_seq_one_letter_code
_entity_poly.pdbx_strand_id
1 'polypeptide(L)'
;MCLFAQYQIKFSLDTKSSSSFNIASLFRQPTIAEHTQILQQWLDHTSSQTHQPTQLWSTLNISQAEASYGQQCIFADQTIRFSNETSIYNVPLVYRIISNSNSQQITIDRLRQAIDGIIAKHAILRTSLDWNIDTNVLVQSIQQFNYRNQYEFVISYAENDEEITKIINKEITSSKLFDLNRGIILRCHIIKYNSTRKDEEICLENNDIIIFKLHHIAFDGASRRIFFSDLKYNLENDSTLLNNENQFQYIDYSVYEKQMDIISSCHFWQSHLYGLNLERRIMLPFDRHRLLTDQHSGFAHLIDIPFDNDLIHSFLDYASSQDITPFQLGLTIFYTFLYKLSQNQNDLCISCIHANRYRTELQNLIGMFVATLPHRI
;
A
#
# COMPACT_ATOMS: atom_id res chain seq x y z
N MET A 1 6.40 13.20 7.31
CA MET A 1 4.96 13.41 7.53
C MET A 1 4.62 14.74 6.87
N CYS A 2 3.73 14.77 5.87
CA CYS A 2 3.45 15.99 5.10
C CYS A 2 2.94 17.10 6.04
N LEU A 3 3.43 18.34 5.91
CA LEU A 3 2.95 19.49 6.70
C LEU A 3 1.42 19.57 6.70
N PHE A 4 0.77 19.24 5.59
CA PHE A 4 -0.68 19.20 5.49
C PHE A 4 -1.33 18.21 6.46
N ALA A 5 -0.76 17.01 6.64
CA ALA A 5 -1.26 16.06 7.63
C ALA A 5 -1.10 16.62 9.05
N GLN A 6 0.00 17.31 9.34
CA GLN A 6 0.17 18.00 10.62
C GLN A 6 -0.83 19.17 10.80
N TYR A 7 -1.11 19.93 9.73
CA TYR A 7 -2.13 20.98 9.75
C TYR A 7 -3.54 20.40 9.94
N GLN A 8 -3.90 19.32 9.25
CA GLN A 8 -5.18 18.63 9.44
C GLN A 8 -5.33 18.12 10.87
N ILE A 9 -4.28 17.51 11.43
CA ILE A 9 -4.26 17.01 12.81
C ILE A 9 -4.42 18.17 13.81
N LYS A 10 -3.68 19.26 13.61
CA LYS A 10 -3.58 20.35 14.58
C LYS A 10 -4.73 21.35 14.49
N PHE A 11 -5.34 21.51 13.32
CA PHE A 11 -6.39 22.51 13.04
C PHE A 11 -7.75 21.92 12.64
N SER A 12 -7.91 20.59 12.63
CA SER A 12 -9.23 19.94 12.41
C SER A 12 -9.93 20.40 11.12
N LEU A 13 -9.19 20.46 10.01
CA LEU A 13 -9.67 20.98 8.73
C LEU A 13 -10.55 19.93 8.02
N ASP A 14 -11.86 20.19 7.90
CA ASP A 14 -12.79 19.38 7.07
C ASP A 14 -13.10 20.05 5.73
N THR A 15 -13.28 19.23 4.69
CA THR A 15 -13.70 19.63 3.34
C THR A 15 -15.23 19.65 3.19
N LYS A 16 -16.00 19.29 4.22
CA LYS A 16 -17.47 19.28 4.19
C LYS A 16 -18.15 20.64 4.40
N SER A 17 -17.44 21.67 4.87
CA SER A 17 -17.98 23.04 4.83
C SER A 17 -17.80 23.62 3.43
N SER A 18 -18.76 24.43 2.96
CA SER A 18 -18.69 25.15 1.68
C SER A 18 -17.46 26.07 1.53
N SER A 19 -16.67 26.22 2.59
CA SER A 19 -15.33 26.82 2.62
C SER A 19 -14.27 25.76 2.89
N SER A 20 -14.04 24.86 1.92
CA SER A 20 -13.01 23.82 2.04
C SER A 20 -11.61 24.44 2.05
N PHE A 21 -10.83 24.17 3.09
CA PHE A 21 -9.40 24.48 3.10
C PHE A 21 -8.68 23.60 2.06
N ASN A 22 -8.14 24.23 1.02
CA ASN A 22 -7.57 23.53 -0.13
C ASN A 22 -6.06 23.32 0.04
N ILE A 23 -5.57 22.08 0.00
CA ILE A 23 -4.12 21.81 0.08
C ILE A 23 -3.32 22.57 -1.00
N ALA A 24 -3.91 22.80 -2.17
CA ALA A 24 -3.29 23.56 -3.25
C ALA A 24 -3.03 25.02 -2.87
N SER A 25 -3.82 25.63 -1.97
CA SER A 25 -3.56 27.00 -1.52
C SER A 25 -2.31 27.08 -0.64
N LEU A 26 -2.00 26.04 0.14
CA LEU A 26 -0.75 25.96 0.90
C LEU A 26 0.48 25.84 0.01
N PHE A 27 0.38 25.09 -1.10
CA PHE A 27 1.48 24.99 -2.06
C PHE A 27 1.70 26.28 -2.86
N ARG A 28 0.68 27.14 -3.01
CA ARG A 28 0.80 28.44 -3.70
C ARG A 28 1.34 29.56 -2.82
N GLN A 29 1.50 29.31 -1.53
CA GLN A 29 1.87 30.28 -0.51
C GLN A 29 2.97 29.66 0.34
N PRO A 30 4.25 29.75 -0.03
CA PRO A 30 5.30 28.89 0.52
C PRO A 30 5.69 29.21 1.97
N THR A 31 5.21 30.32 2.55
CA THR A 31 5.67 30.78 3.87
C THR A 31 4.68 30.48 4.99
N ILE A 32 5.20 30.30 6.21
CA ILE A 32 4.39 30.15 7.43
C ILE A 32 3.49 31.37 7.66
N ALA A 33 3.96 32.58 7.31
CA ALA A 33 3.18 33.81 7.45
C ALA A 33 1.93 33.79 6.56
N GLU A 34 2.07 33.39 5.30
CA GLU A 34 0.95 33.26 4.37
C GLU A 34 0.03 32.09 4.76
N HIS A 35 0.58 30.97 5.23
CA HIS A 35 -0.23 29.87 5.79
C HIS A 35 -1.08 30.35 6.97
N THR A 36 -0.52 31.19 7.83
CA THR A 36 -1.24 31.79 8.97
C THR A 36 -2.36 32.70 8.48
N GLN A 37 -2.16 33.48 7.42
CA GLN A 37 -3.20 34.31 6.81
C GLN A 37 -4.34 33.47 6.21
N ILE A 38 -4.01 32.39 5.47
CA ILE A 38 -5.03 31.48 4.92
C ILE A 38 -5.83 30.84 6.06
N LEU A 39 -5.15 30.38 7.11
CA LEU A 39 -5.80 29.78 8.27
C LEU A 39 -6.70 30.79 9.00
N GLN A 40 -6.23 32.03 9.16
CA GLN A 40 -7.01 33.09 9.78
C GLN A 40 -8.25 33.45 8.97
N GLN A 41 -8.12 33.64 7.65
CA GLN A 41 -9.26 33.89 6.75
C GLN A 41 -10.27 32.75 6.80
N TRP A 42 -9.80 31.51 6.84
CA TRP A 42 -10.67 30.35 6.97
C TRP A 42 -11.41 30.32 8.31
N LEU A 43 -10.73 30.59 9.44
CA LEU A 43 -11.34 30.70 10.77
C LEU A 43 -12.36 31.84 10.83
N ASP A 44 -12.07 32.98 10.22
CA ASP A 44 -12.93 34.16 10.19
C ASP A 44 -14.19 33.91 9.32
N HIS A 45 -14.08 33.13 8.24
CA HIS A 45 -15.22 32.75 7.40
C HIS A 45 -16.08 31.64 8.03
N THR A 46 -15.52 30.80 8.89
CA THR A 46 -16.23 29.67 9.52
C THR A 46 -16.81 30.00 10.90
N SER A 47 -16.40 31.09 11.55
CA SER A 47 -16.84 31.50 12.89
C SER A 47 -18.33 31.93 13.01
N SER A 48 -19.08 31.96 11.91
CA SER A 48 -20.55 32.09 11.93
C SER A 48 -21.31 30.75 11.97
N GLN A 49 -20.61 29.62 11.83
CA GLN A 49 -21.16 28.27 11.98
C GLN A 49 -20.46 27.61 13.17
N THR A 50 -21.22 27.04 14.11
CA THR A 50 -20.67 26.36 15.30
C THR A 50 -19.61 25.35 14.88
N HIS A 51 -18.35 25.60 15.23
CA HIS A 51 -17.25 24.65 15.06
C HIS A 51 -17.57 23.37 15.83
N GLN A 52 -18.05 22.34 15.14
CA GLN A 52 -17.87 20.99 15.64
C GLN A 52 -16.43 20.60 15.29
N PRO A 53 -15.57 20.28 16.27
CA PRO A 53 -14.27 19.68 15.97
C PRO A 53 -14.50 18.48 15.05
N THR A 54 -13.64 18.26 14.05
CA THR A 54 -13.75 17.11 13.14
C THR A 54 -14.01 15.87 13.98
N GLN A 55 -15.20 15.31 13.84
CA GLN A 55 -15.52 14.07 14.50
C GLN A 55 -14.56 13.04 13.93
N LEU A 56 -13.63 12.57 14.76
CA LEU A 56 -12.80 11.43 14.44
C LEU A 56 -13.73 10.33 13.94
N TRP A 57 -13.32 9.64 12.88
CA TRP A 57 -14.09 8.50 12.43
C TRP A 57 -14.15 7.49 13.58
N SER A 58 -15.38 7.21 14.01
CA SER A 58 -15.63 6.24 15.07
C SER A 58 -15.55 4.83 14.50
N THR A 59 -14.99 3.92 15.28
CA THR A 59 -15.12 2.47 15.07
C THR A 59 -16.61 2.10 15.02
N LEU A 60 -17.00 1.31 14.03
CA LEU A 60 -18.40 0.95 13.80
C LEU A 60 -18.78 -0.39 14.48
N ASN A 61 -17.79 -1.14 14.98
CA ASN A 61 -17.97 -2.47 15.61
C ASN A 61 -18.74 -3.45 14.72
N ILE A 62 -18.41 -3.44 13.42
CA ILE A 62 -19.00 -4.32 12.40
C ILE A 62 -18.00 -5.41 12.01
N SER A 63 -18.53 -6.58 11.69
CA SER A 63 -17.74 -7.70 11.15
C SER A 63 -17.95 -7.93 9.65
N GLN A 64 -18.88 -7.20 9.04
CA GLN A 64 -19.23 -7.36 7.63
C GLN A 64 -19.64 -6.00 7.04
N ALA A 65 -19.15 -5.71 5.83
CA ALA A 65 -19.46 -4.49 5.09
C ALA A 65 -19.20 -4.67 3.60
N GLU A 66 -19.62 -3.71 2.79
CA GLU A 66 -19.14 -3.62 1.41
C GLU A 66 -17.61 -3.46 1.38
N ALA A 67 -16.96 -4.15 0.44
CA ALA A 67 -15.54 -4.01 0.17
C ALA A 67 -15.20 -2.59 -0.31
N SER A 68 -13.99 -2.11 -0.02
CA SER A 68 -13.52 -0.82 -0.52
C SER A 68 -13.42 -0.81 -2.05
N TYR A 69 -13.37 0.36 -2.67
CA TYR A 69 -13.17 0.47 -4.12
C TYR A 69 -11.85 -0.16 -4.57
N GLY A 70 -10.79 -0.07 -3.74
CA GLY A 70 -9.52 -0.73 -3.99
C GLY A 70 -9.63 -2.25 -4.00
N GLN A 71 -10.34 -2.84 -3.03
CA GLN A 71 -10.59 -4.28 -2.98
C GLN A 71 -11.44 -4.75 -4.16
N GLN A 72 -12.49 -4.02 -4.51
CA GLN A 72 -13.36 -4.32 -5.66
C GLN A 72 -12.57 -4.34 -6.97
N CYS A 73 -11.70 -3.34 -7.18
CA CYS A 73 -10.86 -3.25 -8.37
C CYS A 73 -9.93 -4.45 -8.50
N ILE A 74 -9.16 -4.77 -7.44
CA ILE A 74 -8.23 -5.91 -7.44
C ILE A 74 -8.99 -7.22 -7.64
N PHE A 75 -10.10 -7.42 -6.92
CA PHE A 75 -10.89 -8.64 -7.04
C PHE A 75 -11.38 -8.83 -8.47
N ALA A 76 -12.04 -7.81 -9.04
CA ALA A 76 -12.55 -7.86 -10.41
C ALA A 76 -11.43 -8.10 -11.43
N ASP A 77 -10.29 -7.42 -11.28
CA ASP A 77 -9.15 -7.56 -12.19
C ASP A 77 -8.59 -8.99 -12.17
N GLN A 78 -8.38 -9.54 -10.98
CA GLN A 78 -7.90 -10.92 -10.82
C GLN A 78 -8.91 -11.97 -11.32
N THR A 79 -10.20 -11.84 -10.97
CA THR A 79 -11.20 -12.86 -11.31
C THR A 79 -11.65 -12.80 -12.76
N ILE A 80 -11.74 -11.60 -13.35
CA ILE A 80 -12.30 -11.41 -14.70
C ILE A 80 -11.19 -11.31 -15.74
N ARG A 81 -10.14 -10.51 -15.51
CA ARG A 81 -9.15 -10.22 -16.56
C ARG A 81 -8.05 -11.26 -16.65
N PHE A 82 -7.54 -11.71 -15.51
CA PHE A 82 -6.34 -12.55 -15.50
C PHE A 82 -6.60 -14.02 -15.22
N SER A 83 -7.82 -14.39 -14.82
CA SER A 83 -8.16 -15.68 -14.21
C SER A 83 -7.31 -15.96 -12.96
N ASN A 84 -7.79 -16.76 -12.01
CA ASN A 84 -7.11 -17.01 -10.73
C ASN A 84 -5.76 -17.76 -10.83
N GLU A 85 -5.18 -17.84 -12.02
CA GLU A 85 -3.95 -18.55 -12.32
C GLU A 85 -2.70 -17.66 -12.32
N THR A 86 -2.84 -16.35 -12.16
CA THR A 86 -1.70 -15.41 -12.17
C THR A 86 -1.37 -14.87 -10.77
N SER A 87 -0.10 -14.57 -10.51
CA SER A 87 0.40 -14.04 -9.23
C SER A 87 0.50 -12.51 -9.21
N ILE A 88 -0.25 -11.81 -10.07
CA ILE A 88 -0.07 -10.37 -10.35
C ILE A 88 -0.29 -9.46 -9.14
N TYR A 89 -1.10 -9.89 -8.16
CA TYR A 89 -1.38 -9.17 -6.93
C TYR A 89 -0.69 -9.79 -5.71
N ASN A 90 0.27 -10.69 -5.92
CA ASN A 90 1.09 -11.19 -4.83
C ASN A 90 2.19 -10.18 -4.50
N VAL A 91 2.39 -9.95 -3.20
CA VAL A 91 3.42 -9.08 -2.65
C VAL A 91 4.44 -9.96 -1.91
N PRO A 92 5.43 -10.53 -2.62
CA PRO A 92 6.50 -11.29 -1.98
C PRO A 92 7.51 -10.34 -1.33
N LEU A 93 7.77 -10.53 -0.05
CA LEU A 93 8.79 -9.84 0.72
C LEU A 93 9.84 -10.87 1.15
N VAL A 94 10.99 -10.86 0.47
CA VAL A 94 12.07 -11.85 0.65
C VAL A 94 13.22 -11.19 1.40
N TYR A 95 13.64 -11.81 2.51
CA TYR A 95 14.75 -11.33 3.33
C TYR A 95 15.70 -12.47 3.65
N ARG A 96 17.00 -12.17 3.60
CA ARG A 96 18.04 -13.03 4.16
C ARG A 96 18.28 -12.64 5.60
N ILE A 97 18.26 -13.61 6.51
CA ILE A 97 18.57 -13.43 7.92
C ILE A 97 20.08 -13.23 8.06
N ILE A 98 20.46 -12.12 8.69
CA ILE A 98 21.84 -11.83 9.06
C ILE A 98 21.91 -11.75 10.57
N SER A 99 22.60 -12.71 11.19
CA SER A 99 22.80 -12.76 12.63
C SER A 99 24.19 -12.24 12.97
N ASN A 100 24.28 -11.38 14.00
CA ASN A 100 25.53 -10.94 14.60
C ASN A 100 25.66 -11.47 16.04
N SER A 101 26.81 -11.28 16.69
CA SER A 101 27.10 -11.82 18.02
C SER A 101 26.15 -11.36 19.14
N ASN A 102 25.39 -10.27 18.91
CA ASN A 102 24.44 -9.71 19.86
C ASN A 102 22.98 -9.99 19.47
N SER A 103 22.75 -10.77 18.41
CA SER A 103 21.39 -11.07 17.93
C SER A 103 20.71 -12.04 18.88
N GLN A 104 19.51 -11.67 19.34
CA GLN A 104 18.65 -12.58 20.08
C GLN A 104 18.23 -13.73 19.17
N GLN A 105 18.33 -14.96 19.67
CA GLN A 105 17.87 -16.14 18.97
C GLN A 105 16.33 -16.11 18.85
N ILE A 106 15.82 -16.21 17.63
CA ILE A 106 14.38 -16.24 17.36
C ILE A 106 13.98 -17.67 17.03
N THR A 107 13.16 -18.28 17.90
CA THR A 107 12.57 -19.59 17.64
C THR A 107 11.44 -19.48 16.62
N ILE A 108 11.17 -20.55 15.87
CA ILE A 108 10.07 -20.59 14.91
C ILE A 108 8.72 -20.35 15.60
N ASP A 109 8.52 -20.89 16.79
CA ASP A 109 7.27 -20.69 17.53
C ASP A 109 7.11 -19.25 18.01
N ARG A 110 8.22 -18.59 18.40
CA ARG A 110 8.19 -17.16 18.72
C ARG A 110 7.82 -16.31 17.51
N LEU A 111 8.35 -16.65 16.34
CA LEU A 111 7.97 -15.99 15.09
C LEU A 111 6.48 -16.22 14.74
N ARG A 112 5.96 -17.43 14.94
CA ARG A 112 4.52 -17.72 14.74
C ARG A 112 3.65 -16.85 15.65
N GLN A 113 3.95 -16.84 16.94
CA GLN A 113 3.24 -15.99 17.91
C GLN A 113 3.30 -14.51 17.53
N ALA A 114 4.45 -14.05 17.02
CA ALA A 114 4.58 -12.67 16.59
C ALA A 114 3.68 -12.35 15.37
N ILE A 115 3.58 -13.26 14.40
CA ILE A 115 2.67 -13.15 13.26
C ILE A 115 1.21 -13.20 13.72
N ASP A 116 0.86 -14.12 14.62
CA ASP A 116 -0.47 -14.23 15.22
C ASP A 116 -0.91 -12.91 15.87
N GLY A 117 0.01 -12.24 16.60
CA GLY A 117 -0.25 -10.93 17.17
C GLY A 117 -0.55 -9.85 16.13
N ILE A 118 0.09 -9.89 14.95
CA ILE A 118 -0.20 -8.96 13.85
C ILE A 118 -1.59 -9.24 13.27
N ILE A 119 -1.94 -10.52 13.03
CA ILE A 119 -3.23 -10.90 12.46
C ILE A 119 -4.38 -10.61 13.44
N ALA A 120 -4.16 -10.80 14.74
CA ALA A 120 -5.11 -10.43 15.77
C ALA A 120 -5.37 -8.91 15.78
N LYS A 121 -4.30 -8.11 15.67
CA LYS A 121 -4.35 -6.64 15.66
C LYS A 121 -4.98 -6.06 14.39
N HIS A 122 -4.68 -6.62 13.22
CA HIS A 122 -5.14 -6.12 11.92
C HIS A 122 -6.13 -7.09 11.28
N ALA A 123 -7.42 -6.83 11.50
CA ALA A 123 -8.49 -7.73 11.06
C ALA A 123 -8.51 -7.98 9.54
N ILE A 124 -7.98 -7.04 8.74
CA ILE A 124 -7.85 -7.19 7.29
C ILE A 124 -7.03 -8.41 6.87
N LEU A 125 -6.08 -8.87 7.70
CA LEU A 125 -5.24 -10.05 7.44
C LEU A 125 -5.98 -11.39 7.60
N ARG A 126 -7.20 -11.35 8.14
CA ARG A 126 -8.12 -12.48 8.34
C ARG A 126 -9.51 -12.17 7.79
N THR A 127 -9.61 -11.27 6.82
CA THR A 127 -10.89 -10.87 6.22
C THR A 127 -11.11 -11.64 4.94
N SER A 128 -12.27 -12.31 4.83
CA SER A 128 -12.70 -12.93 3.58
C SER A 128 -13.38 -11.93 2.66
N LEU A 129 -13.39 -12.23 1.37
CA LEU A 129 -14.06 -11.47 0.33
C LEU A 129 -14.91 -12.40 -0.51
N ASP A 130 -16.21 -12.10 -0.57
CA ASP A 130 -17.21 -12.92 -1.23
C ASP A 130 -18.16 -12.04 -2.04
N TRP A 131 -18.42 -12.43 -3.29
CA TRP A 131 -19.40 -11.72 -4.12
C TRP A 131 -20.82 -12.11 -3.70
N ASN A 132 -21.59 -11.14 -3.21
CA ASN A 132 -22.99 -11.36 -2.91
C ASN A 132 -23.81 -11.24 -4.20
N ILE A 133 -24.40 -12.36 -4.64
CA ILE A 133 -25.16 -12.46 -5.88
C ILE A 133 -26.47 -11.66 -5.81
N ASP A 134 -27.13 -11.62 -4.65
CA ASP A 134 -28.43 -10.96 -4.48
C ASP A 134 -28.30 -9.44 -4.53
N THR A 135 -27.24 -8.89 -3.92
CA THR A 135 -26.99 -7.44 -3.85
C THR A 135 -26.02 -6.95 -4.92
N ASN A 136 -25.40 -7.85 -5.68
CA ASN A 136 -24.40 -7.57 -6.70
C ASN A 136 -23.23 -6.69 -6.20
N VAL A 137 -22.77 -6.96 -4.97
CA VAL A 137 -21.64 -6.25 -4.36
C VAL A 137 -20.63 -7.24 -3.79
N LEU A 138 -19.36 -6.87 -3.84
CA LEU A 138 -18.30 -7.58 -3.12
C LEU A 138 -18.39 -7.23 -1.63
N VAL A 139 -18.54 -8.25 -0.80
CA VAL A 139 -18.68 -8.12 0.65
C VAL A 139 -17.40 -8.60 1.31
N GLN A 140 -16.90 -7.83 2.28
CA GLN A 140 -15.80 -8.23 3.13
C GLN A 140 -16.34 -8.70 4.48
N SER A 141 -15.81 -9.81 5.00
CA SER A 141 -16.25 -10.40 6.28
C SER A 141 -15.03 -10.74 7.14
N ILE A 142 -14.93 -10.11 8.31
CA ILE A 142 -13.89 -10.36 9.28
C ILE A 142 -14.10 -11.74 9.90
N GLN A 143 -13.17 -12.67 9.66
CA GLN A 143 -13.23 -14.02 10.21
C GLN A 143 -12.81 -14.03 11.68
N GLN A 144 -13.43 -14.85 12.51
CA GLN A 144 -13.04 -14.97 13.92
C GLN A 144 -11.56 -15.31 14.06
N PHE A 145 -10.91 -14.71 15.06
CA PHE A 145 -9.51 -15.00 15.31
C PHE A 145 -9.33 -16.43 15.82
N ASN A 146 -8.65 -17.26 15.01
CA ASN A 146 -8.27 -18.61 15.37
C ASN A 146 -6.79 -18.75 15.02
N TYR A 147 -5.94 -18.93 16.02
CA TYR A 147 -4.49 -19.16 15.86
C TYR A 147 -4.15 -20.25 14.84
N ARG A 148 -5.10 -21.12 14.49
CA ARG A 148 -4.95 -22.17 13.49
C ARG A 148 -5.70 -21.81 12.20
N ASN A 149 -4.99 -21.89 11.06
CA ASN A 149 -5.50 -21.77 9.69
C ASN A 149 -5.73 -20.37 9.10
N GLN A 150 -5.21 -19.31 9.72
CA GLN A 150 -5.35 -17.94 9.17
C GLN A 150 -4.28 -17.56 8.14
N TYR A 151 -3.18 -18.30 8.15
CA TYR A 151 -2.09 -18.11 7.22
C TYR A 151 -1.34 -19.44 7.05
N GLU A 152 -0.63 -19.57 5.94
CA GLU A 152 0.20 -20.74 5.70
C GLU A 152 1.61 -20.53 6.26
N PHE A 153 2.15 -21.52 6.97
CA PHE A 153 3.53 -21.50 7.47
C PHE A 153 4.30 -22.71 6.97
N VAL A 154 5.37 -22.49 6.21
CA VAL A 154 6.15 -23.56 5.58
C VAL A 154 7.63 -23.41 5.91
N ILE A 155 8.29 -24.54 6.14
CA ILE A 155 9.75 -24.63 6.27
C ILE A 155 10.25 -25.57 5.18
N SER A 156 11.24 -25.12 4.41
CA SER A 156 12.00 -25.96 3.49
C SER A 156 13.49 -25.85 3.79
N TYR A 157 14.28 -26.76 3.23
CA TYR A 157 15.72 -26.80 3.39
C TYR A 157 16.38 -26.64 2.02
N ALA A 158 17.50 -25.94 1.98
CA ALA A 158 18.31 -25.78 0.78
C ALA A 158 19.80 -25.87 1.14
N GLU A 159 20.57 -26.53 0.28
CA GLU A 159 22.02 -26.77 0.48
C GLU A 159 22.89 -25.76 -0.29
N ASN A 160 22.32 -25.08 -1.29
CA ASN A 160 23.03 -24.12 -2.13
C ASN A 160 22.13 -22.97 -2.63
N ASP A 161 22.74 -21.92 -3.17
CA ASP A 161 22.01 -20.73 -3.65
C ASP A 161 21.12 -21.01 -4.87
N GLU A 162 21.40 -22.05 -5.67
CA GLU A 162 20.56 -22.43 -6.82
C GLU A 162 19.21 -22.98 -6.34
N GLU A 163 19.22 -23.82 -5.31
CA GLU A 163 18.00 -24.33 -4.66
C GLU A 163 17.21 -23.21 -4.00
N ILE A 164 17.87 -22.30 -3.28
CA ILE A 164 17.24 -21.10 -2.73
C ILE A 164 16.52 -20.32 -3.85
N THR A 165 17.21 -20.05 -4.95
CA THR A 165 16.66 -19.31 -6.08
C THR A 165 15.45 -20.02 -6.70
N LYS A 166 15.52 -21.35 -6.87
CA LYS A 166 14.38 -22.15 -7.35
C LYS A 166 13.17 -22.05 -6.42
N ILE A 167 13.37 -22.13 -5.10
CA ILE A 167 12.30 -22.04 -4.12
C ILE A 167 11.69 -20.63 -4.13
N ILE A 168 12.52 -19.57 -4.11
CA ILE A 168 12.05 -18.17 -4.19
C ILE A 168 11.25 -17.95 -5.48
N ASN A 169 11.74 -18.39 -6.63
CA ASN A 169 11.03 -18.23 -7.90
C ASN A 169 9.69 -18.96 -7.90
N LYS A 170 9.63 -20.16 -7.32
CA LYS A 170 8.37 -20.91 -7.15
C LYS A 170 7.39 -20.14 -6.25
N GLU A 171 7.86 -19.59 -5.14
CA GLU A 171 7.02 -18.80 -4.24
C GLU A 171 6.51 -17.52 -4.92
N ILE A 172 7.34 -16.80 -5.68
CA ILE A 172 6.94 -15.57 -6.38
C ILE A 172 5.90 -15.86 -7.49
N THR A 173 6.11 -16.93 -8.27
CA THR A 173 5.29 -17.23 -9.45
C THR A 173 4.01 -18.01 -9.14
N SER A 174 3.92 -18.67 -7.98
CA SER A 174 2.73 -19.45 -7.63
C SER A 174 1.50 -18.57 -7.36
N SER A 175 0.40 -18.80 -8.07
CA SER A 175 -0.88 -18.10 -7.91
C SER A 175 -1.83 -18.78 -6.92
N LYS A 176 -1.64 -20.07 -6.64
CA LYS A 176 -2.61 -20.93 -5.92
C LYS A 176 -2.55 -20.87 -4.40
N LEU A 177 -1.80 -19.92 -3.83
CA LEU A 177 -1.48 -19.93 -2.40
C LEU A 177 -2.43 -19.08 -1.55
N PHE A 178 -3.35 -18.34 -2.17
CA PHE A 178 -4.30 -17.50 -1.45
C PHE A 178 -5.74 -17.93 -1.75
N ASP A 179 -6.57 -17.88 -0.71
CA ASP A 179 -7.99 -18.15 -0.75
C ASP A 179 -8.71 -16.95 -0.15
N LEU A 180 -9.17 -16.04 -1.03
CA LEU A 180 -9.84 -14.80 -0.63
C LEU A 180 -11.17 -15.08 0.07
N ASN A 181 -11.89 -16.12 -0.31
CA ASN A 181 -13.17 -16.52 0.28
C ASN A 181 -13.00 -17.05 1.71
N ARG A 182 -11.81 -17.54 2.07
CA ARG A 182 -11.47 -17.97 3.44
C ARG A 182 -10.66 -16.93 4.22
N GLY A 183 -10.27 -15.83 3.57
CA GLY A 183 -9.40 -14.80 4.17
C GLY A 183 -7.97 -15.28 4.40
N ILE A 184 -7.51 -16.30 3.65
CA ILE A 184 -6.13 -16.81 3.72
C ILE A 184 -5.31 -16.04 2.69
N ILE A 185 -4.66 -14.97 3.16
CA ILE A 185 -3.96 -13.99 2.31
C ILE A 185 -2.51 -13.73 2.73
N LEU A 186 -2.01 -14.48 3.71
CA LEU A 186 -0.64 -14.44 4.18
C LEU A 186 -0.05 -15.85 4.14
N ARG A 187 1.20 -15.92 3.68
CA ARG A 187 2.05 -17.10 3.77
C ARG A 187 3.43 -16.70 4.26
N CYS A 188 3.94 -17.41 5.24
CA CYS A 188 5.30 -17.29 5.74
C CYS A 188 6.08 -18.55 5.36
N HIS A 189 7.13 -18.40 4.55
CA HIS A 189 7.99 -19.51 4.15
C HIS A 189 9.43 -19.25 4.58
N ILE A 190 9.97 -20.16 5.37
CA ILE A 190 11.36 -20.14 5.80
C ILE A 190 12.15 -21.18 5.01
N ILE A 191 13.26 -20.75 4.41
CA ILE A 191 14.23 -21.62 3.77
C ILE A 191 15.45 -21.71 4.69
N LYS A 192 15.62 -22.86 5.32
CA LYS A 192 16.77 -23.19 6.16
C LYS A 192 17.98 -23.44 5.26
N TYR A 193 19.03 -22.63 5.39
CA TYR A 193 20.22 -22.75 4.55
C TYR A 193 21.32 -23.53 5.25
N ASN A 194 21.75 -24.66 4.67
CA ASN A 194 22.80 -25.53 5.23
C ASN A 194 22.57 -25.91 6.71
N SER A 195 21.32 -26.04 7.12
CA SER A 195 20.98 -26.35 8.51
C SER A 195 21.20 -27.83 8.79
N THR A 196 22.05 -28.11 9.78
CA THR A 196 22.39 -29.47 10.22
C THR A 196 21.53 -29.95 11.40
N ARG A 197 20.73 -29.06 11.98
CA ARG A 197 19.89 -29.34 13.16
C ARG A 197 18.50 -29.79 12.75
N LYS A 198 18.13 -31.01 13.17
CA LYS A 198 16.77 -31.57 13.06
C LYS A 198 16.05 -31.65 14.42
N ASP A 199 16.65 -31.06 15.46
CA ASP A 199 16.18 -31.20 16.85
C ASP A 199 15.03 -30.23 17.21
N GLU A 200 14.42 -30.51 18.37
CA GLU A 200 13.04 -30.20 18.77
C GLU A 200 12.62 -28.71 18.75
N GLU A 201 13.56 -27.76 18.77
CA GLU A 201 13.24 -26.32 18.68
C GLU A 201 14.00 -25.64 17.53
N ILE A 202 13.33 -25.53 16.39
CA ILE A 202 13.87 -24.90 15.19
C ILE A 202 13.97 -23.39 15.45
N CYS A 203 15.14 -22.81 15.14
CA CYS A 203 15.40 -21.37 15.24
C CYS A 203 15.79 -20.79 13.88
N LEU A 204 15.60 -19.49 13.71
CA LEU A 204 16.19 -18.76 12.59
C LEU A 204 17.71 -18.70 12.76
N GLU A 205 18.43 -19.06 11.71
CA GLU A 205 19.89 -19.10 11.65
C GLU A 205 20.43 -18.09 10.63
N ASN A 206 21.72 -17.78 10.74
CA ASN A 206 22.37 -16.90 9.78
C ASN A 206 22.29 -17.47 8.36
N ASN A 207 21.99 -16.61 7.39
CA ASN A 207 21.76 -16.91 5.97
C ASN A 207 20.46 -17.66 5.63
N ASP A 208 19.62 -18.02 6.61
CA ASP A 208 18.25 -18.46 6.32
C ASP A 208 17.51 -17.39 5.50
N ILE A 209 16.55 -17.82 4.68
CA ILE A 209 15.66 -16.90 3.97
C ILE A 209 14.29 -16.95 4.63
N ILE A 210 13.70 -15.78 4.86
CA ILE A 210 12.29 -15.65 5.23
C ILE A 210 11.54 -14.93 4.11
N ILE A 211 10.41 -15.50 3.72
CA ILE A 211 9.52 -14.99 2.70
C ILE A 211 8.17 -14.73 3.34
N PHE A 212 7.75 -13.48 3.39
CA PHE A 212 6.37 -13.12 3.65
C PHE A 212 5.69 -12.84 2.32
N LYS A 213 4.76 -13.70 1.94
CA LYS A 213 3.96 -13.51 0.75
C LYS A 213 2.58 -13.06 1.19
N LEU A 214 2.17 -11.88 0.75
CA LEU A 214 0.85 -11.31 1.04
C LEU A 214 0.05 -11.07 -0.24
N HIS A 215 -1.25 -10.91 -0.13
CA HIS A 215 -2.11 -10.47 -1.23
C HIS A 215 -2.33 -8.95 -1.19
N HIS A 216 -2.15 -8.27 -2.32
CA HIS A 216 -2.23 -6.81 -2.43
C HIS A 216 -3.62 -6.24 -2.06
N ILE A 217 -4.66 -7.07 -2.14
CA ILE A 217 -6.04 -6.74 -1.73
C ILE A 217 -6.18 -6.30 -0.26
N ALA A 218 -5.20 -6.65 0.58
CA ALA A 218 -5.16 -6.33 2.00
C ALA A 218 -3.87 -5.62 2.41
N PHE A 219 -2.96 -5.37 1.47
CA PHE A 219 -1.60 -4.95 1.79
C PHE A 219 -1.05 -4.02 0.72
N ASP A 220 -0.63 -2.82 1.12
CA ASP A 220 0.01 -1.83 0.25
C ASP A 220 1.45 -1.50 0.69
N GLY A 221 2.12 -0.60 -0.06
CA GLY A 221 3.50 -0.21 0.25
C GLY A 221 3.68 0.38 1.65
N ALA A 222 2.70 1.15 2.14
CA ALA A 222 2.74 1.73 3.49
C ALA A 222 2.53 0.66 4.59
N SER A 223 1.71 -0.36 4.30
CA SER A 223 1.47 -1.51 5.18
C SER A 223 2.75 -2.27 5.50
N ARG A 224 3.74 -2.29 4.58
CA ARG A 224 5.07 -2.90 4.83
C ARG A 224 5.73 -2.38 6.10
N ARG A 225 5.81 -1.07 6.27
CA ARG A 225 6.43 -0.45 7.46
C ARG A 225 5.69 -0.84 8.73
N ILE A 226 4.36 -0.86 8.68
CA ILE A 226 3.49 -1.17 9.82
C ILE A 226 3.66 -2.65 10.22
N PHE A 227 3.63 -3.55 9.24
CA PHE A 227 3.86 -4.98 9.43
C PHE A 227 5.18 -5.27 10.12
N PHE A 228 6.30 -4.68 9.65
CA PHE A 228 7.60 -4.91 10.28
C PHE A 228 7.75 -4.23 11.64
N SER A 229 7.12 -3.08 11.84
CA SER A 229 7.07 -2.43 13.16
C SER A 229 6.36 -3.33 14.18
N ASP A 230 5.22 -3.91 13.79
CA ASP A 230 4.45 -4.81 14.64
C ASP A 230 5.13 -6.17 14.82
N LEU A 231 5.78 -6.69 13.77
CA LEU A 231 6.58 -7.91 13.87
C LEU A 231 7.72 -7.74 14.88
N LYS A 232 8.47 -6.63 14.79
CA LYS A 232 9.53 -6.32 15.74
C LYS A 232 8.97 -6.23 17.16
N TYR A 233 7.91 -5.44 17.35
CA TYR A 233 7.29 -5.29 18.66
C TYR A 233 6.83 -6.63 19.24
N ASN A 234 6.13 -7.44 18.45
CA ASN A 234 5.62 -8.73 18.89
C ASN A 234 6.72 -9.79 19.07
N LEU A 235 7.90 -9.65 18.46
CA LEU A 235 9.07 -10.51 18.71
C LEU A 235 9.77 -10.13 20.03
N GLU A 236 9.83 -8.84 20.36
CA GLU A 236 10.48 -8.32 21.58
C GLU A 236 9.58 -8.47 22.82
N ASN A 237 8.26 -8.49 22.66
CA ASN A 237 7.29 -8.52 23.76
C ASN A 237 6.39 -9.75 23.67
N ASP A 238 6.23 -10.50 24.77
CA ASP A 238 5.25 -11.60 24.91
C ASP A 238 3.82 -11.05 24.92
N SER A 239 3.42 -10.50 23.78
CA SER A 239 2.10 -9.95 23.54
C SER A 239 1.17 -11.08 23.09
N THR A 240 0.94 -12.03 23.99
CA THR A 240 -0.22 -12.92 23.86
C THR A 240 -1.47 -12.06 24.04
N LEU A 241 -2.02 -11.61 22.90
CA LEU A 241 -3.30 -10.89 22.77
C LEU A 241 -3.34 -9.48 23.41
N LEU A 242 -2.82 -8.47 22.71
CA LEU A 242 -3.42 -7.14 22.84
C LEU A 242 -4.78 -7.19 22.15
N ASN A 243 -5.85 -7.32 22.95
CA ASN A 243 -7.23 -7.29 22.49
C ASN A 243 -7.56 -5.90 21.93
N ASN A 244 -7.24 -5.69 20.66
CA ASN A 244 -7.43 -4.43 19.93
C ASN A 244 -8.75 -4.42 19.13
N GLU A 245 -9.68 -5.34 19.40
CA GLU A 245 -10.94 -5.49 18.64
C GLU A 245 -11.79 -4.21 18.62
N ASN A 246 -11.61 -3.29 19.57
CA ASN A 246 -12.33 -2.01 19.63
C ASN A 246 -11.61 -0.84 18.90
N GLN A 247 -10.49 -1.07 18.21
CA GLN A 247 -9.80 -0.04 17.44
C GLN A 247 -10.41 0.10 16.03
N PHE A 248 -10.25 1.28 15.43
CA PHE A 248 -10.64 1.52 14.04
C PHE A 248 -9.90 0.53 13.12
N GLN A 249 -10.62 -0.14 12.22
CA GLN A 249 -10.12 -1.16 11.32
C GLN A 249 -10.37 -0.79 9.84
N TYR A 250 -9.77 -1.54 8.92
CA TYR A 250 -9.97 -1.34 7.48
C TYR A 250 -11.44 -1.42 7.05
N ILE A 251 -12.25 -2.25 7.72
CA ILE A 251 -13.69 -2.35 7.44
C ILE A 251 -14.44 -1.06 7.75
N ASP A 252 -14.00 -0.30 8.77
CA ASP A 252 -14.59 1.00 9.07
C ASP A 252 -14.26 2.00 7.95
N TYR A 253 -13.00 1.98 7.48
CA TYR A 253 -12.57 2.78 6.32
C TYR A 253 -13.45 2.51 5.10
N SER A 254 -13.77 1.26 4.77
CA SER A 254 -14.59 0.98 3.58
C SER A 254 -15.98 1.59 3.69
N VAL A 255 -16.60 1.58 4.88
CA VAL A 255 -17.90 2.22 5.10
C VAL A 255 -17.80 3.73 4.93
N TYR A 256 -16.79 4.37 5.51
CA TYR A 256 -16.58 5.81 5.36
C TYR A 256 -16.23 6.20 3.92
N GLU A 257 -15.49 5.36 3.19
CA GLU A 257 -15.18 5.56 1.76
C GLU A 257 -16.45 5.67 0.91
N LYS A 258 -17.46 4.83 1.19
CA LYS A 258 -18.76 4.88 0.47
C LYS A 258 -19.58 6.13 0.77
N GLN A 259 -19.27 6.84 1.86
CA GLN A 259 -19.95 8.09 2.23
C GLN A 259 -19.28 9.34 1.63
N MET A 260 -18.17 9.18 0.92
CA MET A 260 -17.45 10.31 0.32
C MET A 260 -18.21 10.89 -0.87
N ASP A 261 -17.99 12.18 -1.14
CA ASP A 261 -18.53 12.83 -2.31
C ASP A 261 -17.81 12.37 -3.58
N ILE A 262 -18.39 11.36 -4.20
CA ILE A 262 -17.94 10.79 -5.48
C ILE A 262 -18.38 11.69 -6.64
N ILE A 263 -19.50 12.43 -6.52
CA ILE A 263 -20.06 13.21 -7.62
C ILE A 263 -19.11 14.35 -8.00
N SER A 264 -18.68 15.14 -7.02
CA SER A 264 -17.73 16.23 -7.27
C SER A 264 -16.38 15.70 -7.78
N SER A 265 -15.93 14.57 -7.23
CA SER A 265 -14.70 13.90 -7.67
C SER A 265 -14.78 13.42 -9.12
N CYS A 266 -15.91 12.82 -9.51
CA CYS A 266 -16.18 12.42 -10.88
C CYS A 266 -16.20 13.62 -11.84
N HIS A 267 -16.87 14.71 -11.46
CA HIS A 267 -16.91 15.93 -12.27
C HIS A 267 -15.51 16.51 -12.49
N PHE A 268 -14.67 16.55 -11.45
CA PHE A 268 -13.27 16.96 -11.57
C PHE A 268 -12.52 16.10 -12.58
N TRP A 269 -12.55 14.77 -12.44
CA TRP A 269 -11.80 13.88 -13.34
C TRP A 269 -12.31 13.88 -14.77
N GLN A 270 -13.63 13.95 -14.97
CA GLN A 270 -14.24 14.12 -16.30
C GLN A 270 -13.75 15.39 -16.99
N SER A 271 -13.67 16.49 -16.23
CA SER A 271 -13.18 17.77 -16.74
C SER A 271 -11.67 17.74 -17.01
N HIS A 272 -10.87 17.22 -16.07
CA HIS A 272 -9.41 17.19 -16.16
C HIS A 272 -8.91 16.28 -17.30
N LEU A 273 -9.58 15.16 -17.51
CA LEU A 273 -9.24 14.18 -18.55
C LEU A 273 -10.00 14.44 -19.87
N TYR A 274 -10.78 15.51 -19.96
CA TYR A 274 -11.56 15.82 -21.16
C TYR A 274 -10.65 15.97 -22.39
N GLY A 275 -10.99 15.26 -23.47
CA GLY A 275 -10.21 15.28 -24.72
C GLY A 275 -8.90 14.49 -24.67
N LEU A 276 -8.60 13.78 -23.57
CA LEU A 276 -7.49 12.83 -23.55
C LEU A 276 -7.81 11.67 -24.50
N ASN A 277 -6.98 11.48 -25.53
CA ASN A 277 -7.14 10.36 -26.44
C ASN A 277 -6.53 9.09 -25.81
N LEU A 278 -7.37 8.29 -25.15
CA LEU A 278 -6.97 7.03 -24.50
C LEU A 278 -6.50 5.96 -25.50
N GLU A 279 -6.85 6.07 -26.77
CA GLU A 279 -6.38 5.18 -27.84
C GLU A 279 -5.00 5.57 -28.36
N ARG A 280 -4.61 6.85 -28.22
CA ARG A 280 -3.30 7.36 -28.60
C ARG A 280 -2.26 6.94 -27.57
N ARG A 281 -1.64 5.80 -27.83
CA ARG A 281 -0.53 5.28 -27.01
C ARG A 281 0.69 6.21 -27.07
N ILE A 282 1.48 6.18 -25.99
CA ILE A 282 2.81 6.80 -25.98
C ILE A 282 3.71 5.98 -26.92
N MET A 283 4.30 6.66 -27.91
CA MET A 283 5.16 6.08 -28.93
C MET A 283 6.58 5.86 -28.40
N LEU A 284 6.75 4.83 -27.57
CA LEU A 284 8.07 4.47 -27.06
C LEU A 284 8.86 3.63 -28.09
N PRO A 285 10.20 3.71 -28.11
CA PRO A 285 11.06 2.95 -29.01
C PRO A 285 11.17 1.49 -28.52
N PHE A 286 10.08 0.75 -28.58
CA PHE A 286 10.07 -0.66 -28.21
C PHE A 286 10.87 -1.49 -29.22
N ASP A 287 11.75 -2.38 -28.73
CA ASP A 287 12.54 -3.29 -29.57
C ASP A 287 11.69 -4.29 -30.37
N ARG A 288 10.45 -4.52 -29.93
CA ARG A 288 9.51 -5.47 -30.53
C ARG A 288 8.13 -4.85 -30.64
N HIS A 289 7.42 -5.22 -31.70
CA HIS A 289 6.01 -4.87 -31.83
C HIS A 289 5.20 -5.50 -30.69
N ARG A 290 4.35 -4.70 -30.06
CA ARG A 290 3.45 -5.16 -29.02
C ARG A 290 2.43 -6.13 -29.63
N LEU A 291 2.31 -7.32 -29.04
CA LEU A 291 1.25 -8.27 -29.38
C LEU A 291 -0.12 -7.69 -28.97
N LEU A 292 -1.14 -7.94 -29.78
CA LEU A 292 -2.53 -7.48 -29.53
C LEU A 292 -3.29 -8.38 -28.53
N THR A 293 -2.59 -9.26 -27.83
CA THR A 293 -3.18 -10.13 -26.81
C THR A 293 -3.12 -9.45 -25.43
N ASP A 294 -4.16 -9.61 -24.60
CA ASP A 294 -4.18 -9.17 -23.20
C ASP A 294 -3.25 -10.01 -22.29
N GLN A 295 -2.42 -10.88 -22.88
CA GLN A 295 -1.46 -11.66 -22.13
C GLN A 295 -0.30 -10.76 -21.68
N HIS A 296 -0.23 -10.52 -20.38
CA HIS A 296 0.96 -10.01 -19.71
C HIS A 296 2.07 -11.07 -19.71
N SER A 297 2.62 -11.38 -20.89
CA SER A 297 3.70 -12.34 -21.09
C SER A 297 5.04 -11.58 -21.19
N GLY A 298 5.52 -11.05 -20.08
CA GLY A 298 6.78 -10.32 -20.04
C GLY A 298 7.50 -10.54 -18.72
N PHE A 299 8.80 -10.87 -18.79
CA PHE A 299 9.69 -10.75 -17.65
C PHE A 299 10.13 -9.30 -17.57
N ALA A 300 9.85 -8.64 -16.44
CA ALA A 300 10.43 -7.34 -16.16
C ALA A 300 11.88 -7.55 -15.68
N HIS A 301 12.82 -6.84 -16.30
CA HIS A 301 14.18 -6.71 -15.79
C HIS A 301 14.29 -5.40 -15.02
N LEU A 302 14.88 -5.47 -13.84
CA LEU A 302 15.16 -4.30 -13.03
C LEU A 302 16.59 -3.83 -13.33
N ILE A 303 16.73 -2.55 -13.67
CA ILE A 303 18.02 -1.90 -13.89
C ILE A 303 18.15 -0.83 -12.82
N ASP A 304 19.12 -1.01 -11.93
CA ASP A 304 19.45 -0.01 -10.91
C ASP A 304 20.45 0.98 -11.49
N ILE A 305 20.07 2.26 -11.48
CA ILE A 305 20.94 3.38 -11.88
C ILE A 305 21.24 4.19 -10.61
N PRO A 306 22.42 4.02 -9.99
CA PRO A 306 22.79 4.81 -8.82
C PRO A 306 23.07 6.26 -9.22
N PHE A 307 22.63 7.19 -8.39
CA PHE A 307 23.00 8.60 -8.47
C PHE A 307 24.02 8.92 -7.38
N ASP A 308 25.05 9.69 -7.70
CA ASP A 308 26.02 10.15 -6.71
C ASP A 308 25.43 11.21 -5.76
N ASN A 309 26.09 11.41 -4.62
CA ASN A 309 25.61 12.32 -3.59
C ASN A 309 25.58 13.79 -4.06
N ASP A 310 26.53 14.21 -4.91
CA ASP A 310 26.62 15.59 -5.38
C ASP A 310 25.41 15.93 -6.26
N LEU A 311 25.00 14.99 -7.12
CA LEU A 311 23.79 15.11 -7.92
C LEU A 311 22.53 15.12 -7.05
N ILE A 312 22.44 14.25 -6.04
CA ILE A 312 21.30 14.22 -5.10
C ILE A 312 21.18 15.55 -4.37
N HIS A 313 22.29 16.09 -3.84
CA HIS A 313 22.30 17.39 -3.16
C HIS A 313 21.87 18.51 -4.11
N SER A 314 22.49 18.58 -5.30
CA SER A 314 22.13 19.59 -6.31
C SER A 314 20.66 19.52 -6.71
N PHE A 315 20.10 18.30 -6.82
CA PHE A 315 18.68 18.07 -7.13
C PHE A 315 17.75 18.59 -6.02
N LEU A 316 18.08 18.29 -4.76
CA LEU A 316 17.30 18.75 -3.60
C LEU A 316 17.40 20.26 -3.42
N ASP A 317 18.59 20.83 -3.59
CA ASP A 317 18.83 22.27 -3.51
C ASP A 317 18.10 23.02 -4.63
N TYR A 318 18.10 22.48 -5.85
CA TYR A 318 17.34 23.06 -6.96
C TYR A 318 15.83 23.03 -6.67
N ALA A 319 15.28 21.89 -6.23
CA ALA A 319 13.88 21.79 -5.87
C ALA A 319 13.49 22.83 -4.79
N SER A 320 14.33 22.94 -3.75
CA SER A 320 14.18 23.94 -2.69
C SER A 320 14.23 25.37 -3.22
N SER A 321 15.20 25.69 -4.09
CA SER A 321 15.36 27.04 -4.67
C SER A 321 14.20 27.49 -5.56
N GLN A 322 13.39 26.55 -6.04
CA GLN A 322 12.24 26.78 -6.90
C GLN A 322 10.91 26.64 -6.14
N ASP A 323 10.94 26.47 -4.81
CA ASP A 323 9.77 26.24 -3.96
C ASP A 323 8.90 25.04 -4.42
N ILE A 324 9.55 23.99 -4.96
CA ILE A 324 8.89 22.75 -5.40
C ILE A 324 9.37 21.54 -4.60
N THR A 325 8.55 20.50 -4.62
CA THR A 325 8.92 19.22 -4.00
C THR A 325 9.87 18.41 -4.90
N PRO A 326 10.73 17.56 -4.32
CA PRO A 326 11.50 16.56 -5.07
C PRO A 326 10.65 15.70 -6.02
N PHE A 327 9.41 15.40 -5.62
CA PHE A 327 8.45 14.67 -6.44
C PHE A 327 8.05 15.44 -7.71
N GLN A 328 7.72 16.73 -7.59
CA GLN A 328 7.37 17.56 -8.75
C GLN A 328 8.54 17.69 -9.73
N LEU A 329 9.75 17.92 -9.22
CA LEU A 329 10.95 17.99 -10.06
C LEU A 329 11.21 16.66 -10.79
N GLY A 330 11.19 15.55 -10.05
CA GLY A 330 11.39 14.21 -10.63
C GLY A 330 10.33 13.87 -11.68
N LEU A 331 9.06 14.16 -11.40
CA LEU A 331 7.96 13.96 -12.34
C LEU A 331 8.16 14.81 -13.61
N THR A 332 8.56 16.07 -13.47
CA THR A 332 8.84 16.99 -14.60
C THR A 332 9.98 16.47 -15.48
N ILE A 333 11.06 15.98 -14.87
CA ILE A 333 12.17 15.33 -15.59
C ILE A 333 11.67 14.09 -16.33
N PHE A 334 10.83 13.27 -15.69
CA PHE A 334 10.26 12.07 -16.32
C PHE A 334 9.34 12.41 -17.51
N TYR A 335 8.48 13.42 -17.40
CA TYR A 335 7.70 13.93 -18.54
C TYR A 335 8.59 14.44 -19.66
N THR A 336 9.64 15.19 -19.34
CA THR A 336 10.60 15.72 -20.33
C THR A 336 11.33 14.57 -21.05
N PHE A 337 11.70 13.54 -20.30
CA PHE A 337 12.29 12.32 -20.85
C PHE A 337 11.32 11.62 -21.80
N LEU A 338 10.08 11.39 -21.38
CA LEU A 338 9.06 10.76 -22.23
C LEU A 338 8.70 11.61 -23.45
N TYR A 339 8.62 12.93 -23.32
CA TYR A 339 8.41 13.85 -24.45
C TYR A 339 9.49 13.65 -25.52
N LYS A 340 10.77 13.64 -25.12
CA LYS A 340 11.88 13.39 -26.05
C LYS A 340 11.85 11.98 -26.64
N LEU A 341 11.56 10.98 -25.80
CA LEU A 341 11.55 9.57 -26.20
C LEU A 341 10.37 9.23 -27.13
N SER A 342 9.26 9.96 -27.00
CA SER A 342 8.02 9.76 -27.74
C SER A 342 7.92 10.54 -29.05
N GLN A 343 9.04 11.09 -29.55
CA GLN A 343 9.05 11.96 -30.71
C GLN A 343 8.18 13.21 -30.53
N ASN A 344 8.30 13.86 -29.36
CA ASN A 344 7.65 15.12 -29.02
C ASN A 344 6.12 15.05 -28.84
N GLN A 345 5.58 13.93 -28.32
CA GLN A 345 4.17 13.91 -27.88
C GLN A 345 4.01 14.83 -26.66
N ASN A 346 3.12 15.81 -26.78
CA ASN A 346 2.94 16.92 -25.84
C ASN A 346 1.65 16.86 -25.01
N ASP A 347 0.87 15.79 -25.13
CA ASP A 347 -0.28 15.48 -24.28
C ASP A 347 -0.01 14.10 -23.69
N LEU A 348 0.54 14.09 -22.46
CA LEU A 348 1.01 12.87 -21.81
C LEU A 348 0.23 12.65 -20.52
N CYS A 349 -0.29 11.44 -20.36
CA CYS A 349 -0.96 11.01 -19.13
C CYS A 349 -0.18 9.88 -18.46
N ILE A 350 0.41 10.15 -17.30
CA ILE A 350 1.21 9.21 -16.52
C ILE A 350 0.51 9.00 -15.18
N SER A 351 0.38 7.75 -14.76
CA SER A 351 -0.20 7.47 -13.45
C SER A 351 0.85 7.56 -12.34
N CYS A 352 0.51 8.16 -11.22
CA CYS A 352 1.31 8.14 -9.99
C CYS A 352 0.55 7.44 -8.86
N ILE A 353 1.33 6.84 -7.97
CA ILE A 353 0.83 6.03 -6.87
C ILE A 353 0.83 6.87 -5.59
N HIS A 354 -0.33 7.03 -4.97
CA HIS A 354 -0.53 7.80 -3.74
C HIS A 354 -0.92 6.89 -2.59
N ALA A 355 -0.31 7.06 -1.42
CA ALA A 355 -0.61 6.22 -0.26
C ALA A 355 -2.07 6.33 0.24
N ASN A 356 -2.76 7.44 -0.08
CA ASN A 356 -4.18 7.67 0.25
C ASN A 356 -4.53 7.54 1.75
N ARG A 357 -3.58 7.86 2.64
CA ARG A 357 -3.75 7.85 4.10
C ARG A 357 -3.81 9.29 4.63
N TYR A 358 -4.86 10.00 4.22
CA TYR A 358 -5.06 11.43 4.46
C TYR A 358 -5.72 11.73 5.83
N ARG A 359 -6.02 10.70 6.64
CA ARG A 359 -6.49 10.85 8.02
C ARG A 359 -5.59 10.09 8.98
N THR A 360 -5.55 10.54 10.23
CA THR A 360 -4.79 9.90 11.32
C THR A 360 -5.17 8.45 11.55
N GLU A 361 -6.46 8.17 11.51
CA GLU A 361 -7.08 6.87 11.70
C GLU A 361 -6.51 5.84 10.70
N LEU A 362 -6.05 6.31 9.53
CA LEU A 362 -5.53 5.47 8.45
C LEU A 362 -4.02 5.25 8.51
N GLN A 363 -3.25 6.02 9.29
CA GLN A 363 -1.77 6.02 9.17
C GLN A 363 -1.09 4.74 9.68
N ASN A 364 -1.75 4.03 10.60
CA ASN A 364 -1.20 2.85 11.29
C ASN A 364 -1.97 1.55 10.98
N LEU A 365 -2.81 1.54 9.94
CA LEU A 365 -3.55 0.35 9.53
C LEU A 365 -2.81 -0.45 8.46
N ILE A 366 -2.85 -1.77 8.54
CA ILE A 366 -2.59 -2.60 7.36
C ILE A 366 -3.85 -2.55 6.47
N GLY A 367 -3.67 -2.52 5.15
CA GLY A 367 -4.78 -2.49 4.21
C GLY A 367 -4.39 -2.04 2.80
N MET A 368 -5.34 -2.14 1.87
CA MET A 368 -5.21 -1.62 0.50
C MET A 368 -5.77 -0.20 0.42
N PHE A 369 -4.94 0.81 0.68
CA PHE A 369 -5.38 2.22 0.58
C PHE A 369 -4.93 2.88 -0.71
N VAL A 370 -3.80 2.40 -1.25
CA VAL A 370 -3.09 3.06 -2.34
C VAL A 370 -4.01 3.37 -3.53
N ALA A 371 -3.93 4.62 -3.98
CA ALA A 371 -4.70 5.13 -5.10
C ALA A 371 -3.78 5.45 -6.27
N THR A 372 -4.22 5.11 -7.48
CA THR A 372 -3.53 5.44 -8.72
C THR A 372 -4.18 6.68 -9.32
N LEU A 373 -3.44 7.80 -9.41
CA LEU A 373 -3.95 9.05 -9.95
C LEU A 373 -3.34 9.33 -11.32
N PRO A 374 -4.15 9.62 -12.34
CA PRO A 374 -3.64 10.05 -13.64
C PRO A 374 -3.19 11.51 -13.56
N HIS A 375 -1.92 11.73 -13.83
CA HIS A 375 -1.37 13.07 -14.06
C HIS A 375 -1.36 13.31 -15.56
N ARG A 376 -2.05 14.36 -16.01
CA ARG A 376 -2.02 14.80 -17.40
C ARG A 376 -1.31 16.14 -17.48
N ILE A 377 -0.28 16.21 -18.32
CA ILE A 377 0.49 17.43 -18.61
C ILE A 377 0.48 17.67 -20.11
#